data_AF-A0A416JNH1-F1
#
_entry.id   AF-A0A416JNH1-F1
#
_cell.length_a   1.000
_cell.length_b   1.000
_cell.length_c   1.000
_cell.angle_alpha   90.00
_cell.angle_beta   90.00
_cell.angle_gamma   90.00
#
_symmetry.space_group_name_H-M   'P 1'
#
loop_
_entity.id
_entity.type
_entity.pdbx_description
1 polymer ?
#
loop_
_entity_poly.entity_id
_entity_poly.type
_entity_poly.pdbx_seq_one_letter_code
_entity_poly.pdbx_strand_id
1 'polypeptide(L)' 'MGACEVTFSSGNLVRAYDKKRCICDMIREWKKYDVQVFQTAMKEYMASKDKNVSLLVEYAVKLDIRDKVMMYVEVLV' A
#
# COMPACT_ATOMS: atom_id res chain seq x y z
N MET A 1 11.98 2.64 5.14
CA MET A 1 11.45 1.38 4.58
C MET A 1 10.64 1.74 3.34
N GLY A 2 10.86 1.04 2.22
CA GLY A 2 10.09 1.24 0.98
C GLY A 2 10.22 2.64 0.36
N ALA A 3 11.38 3.28 0.49
CA ALA A 3 11.65 4.54 -0.18
C ALA A 3 12.25 4.24 -1.57
N CYS A 4 11.67 4.83 -2.60
CA CYS A 4 12.07 4.67 -3.98
C CYS A 4 12.26 6.04 -4.63
N GLU A 5 13.07 6.09 -5.67
CA GLU A 5 13.28 7.30 -6.45
C GLU A 5 12.39 7.24 -7.69
N VAL A 6 11.58 8.28 -7.88
CA VAL A 6 10.73 8.42 -9.06
C VAL A 6 11.13 9.69 -9.80
N THR A 7 11.23 9.58 -11.12
CA THR A 7 11.48 10.74 -11.98
C THR A 7 10.18 11.51 -12.12
N PHE A 8 10.16 12.74 -11.62
CA PHE A 8 9.05 13.65 -11.82
C PHE A 8 9.01 14.09 -13.29
N SER A 9 7.84 14.51 -13.79
CA SER A 9 7.64 14.92 -15.18
C SER A 9 8.58 16.06 -15.63
N SER A 10 9.10 16.85 -14.69
CA SER A 10 10.10 17.90 -14.94
C SER A 10 11.55 17.42 -14.96
N GLY A 11 11.82 16.11 -14.88
CA GLY A 11 13.17 15.52 -14.91
C GLY A 11 13.89 15.43 -13.56
N ASN A 12 13.28 15.89 -12.47
CA ASN A 12 13.88 15.80 -11.13
C ASN A 12 13.61 14.44 -10.48
N LEU A 13 14.61 13.89 -9.79
CA LEU A 13 14.43 12.70 -8.95
C LEU A 13 13.83 13.10 -7.60
N VAL A 14 12.69 12.52 -7.27
CA VAL A 14 12.04 12.73 -5.96
C VAL A 14 11.95 11.41 -5.20
N ARG A 15 12.12 11.49 -3.88
CA ARG A 15 11.90 10.35 -3.00
C ARG A 15 10.40 10.14 -2.81
N ALA A 16 9.93 8.96 -3.18
CA ALA A 16 8.56 8.50 -2.99
C ALA A 16 8.55 7.19 -2.18
N TYR A 17 7.35 6.77 -1.76
CA TYR A 17 7.16 5.47 -1.17
C TYR A 17 6.71 4.44 -2.21
N ASP A 18 7.16 3.20 -2.03
CA ASP A 18 6.66 2.05 -2.77
C ASP A 18 5.15 1.88 -2.60
N LYS A 19 4.50 1.31 -3.62
CA LYS A 19 3.07 0.96 -3.58
C LYS A 19 2.68 0.16 -2.32
N LYS A 20 3.52 -0.79 -1.91
CA LYS A 20 3.29 -1.65 -0.73
C LYS A 20 3.22 -0.82 0.55
N ARG A 21 4.12 0.16 0.68
CA ARG A 21 4.17 1.05 1.83
C ARG A 21 2.96 1.97 1.87
N CYS A 22 2.58 2.53 0.71
CA CYS A 22 1.37 3.35 0.59
C CYS A 22 0.10 2.58 0.97
N ILE A 23 -0.05 1.31 0.57
CA ILE A 23 -1.20 0.47 0.93
C ILE A 23 -1.24 0.20 2.44
N CYS A 24 -0.11 -0.13 3.06
CA CYS A 24 -0.03 -0.28 4.51
C CYS A 24 -0.45 1.01 5.24
N ASP A 25 0.05 2.17 4.79
CA ASP A 25 -0.30 3.46 5.40
C ASP A 25 -1.80 3.80 5.21
N MET A 26 -2.36 3.48 4.03
CA MET A 26 -3.79 3.65 3.76
C MET A 26 -4.67 2.76 4.65
N ILE A 27 -4.29 1.49 4.87
CA ILE A 27 -4.99 0.57 5.79
C ILE A 27 -4.88 1.06 7.24
N ARG A 28 -3.73 1.61 7.63
CA ARG A 28 -3.52 2.16 8.98
C ARG A 28 -4.49 3.30 9.27
N GLU A 29 -4.65 4.20 8.32
CA GLU A 29 -5.47 5.42 8.44
C GLU A 29 -6.76 5.36 7.63
N TRP A 30 -7.33 4.15 7.44
CA TRP A 30 -8.49 3.92 6.56
C TRP A 30 -9.69 4.84 6.86
N LYS A 31 -9.88 5.25 8.11
CA LYS A 31 -10.95 6.16 8.54
C LYS A 31 -10.80 7.59 8.00
N LYS A 32 -9.61 7.99 7.54
CA LYS A 32 -9.36 9.31 6.96
C LYS A 32 -9.72 9.39 5.48
N TYR A 33 -9.89 8.25 4.82
CA TYR A 33 -10.18 8.17 3.40
C TYR A 33 -11.67 7.91 3.16
N ASP A 34 -12.15 8.40 2.02
CA ASP A 34 -13.46 7.98 1.52
C ASP A 34 -13.47 6.47 1.23
N VAL A 35 -14.58 5.81 1.56
CA VAL A 35 -14.68 4.35 1.47
C VAL A 35 -14.54 3.85 0.03
N GLN A 36 -15.01 4.61 -0.96
CA GLN A 36 -14.88 4.22 -2.37
C GLN A 36 -13.44 4.35 -2.85
N VAL A 37 -12.74 5.41 -2.42
CA VAL A 37 -11.31 5.60 -2.72
C VAL A 37 -10.49 4.45 -2.13
N PHE A 38 -10.75 4.11 -0.87
CA PHE A 38 -10.08 3.00 -0.20
C PHE A 38 -10.33 1.67 -0.91
N GLN A 39 -11.59 1.35 -1.21
CA GLN A 39 -11.96 0.11 -1.90
C GLN A 39 -11.33 0.01 -3.29
N THR A 40 -11.31 1.11 -4.04
CA THR A 40 -10.72 1.15 -5.39
C THR A 40 -9.21 0.91 -5.32
N ALA A 41 -8.50 1.64 -4.45
CA ALA A 41 -7.05 1.49 -4.29
C ALA A 41 -6.66 0.06 -3.88
N MET A 42 -7.42 -0.55 -2.97
CA MET A 42 -7.20 -1.93 -2.54
C MET A 42 -7.43 -2.92 -3.69
N LYS A 43 -8.52 -2.79 -4.44
CA LYS A 43 -8.81 -3.63 -5.61
C LYS A 43 -7.74 -3.51 -6.69
N GLU A 44 -7.34 -2.28 -7.03
CA GLU A 44 -6.31 -2.03 -8.04
C GLU A 44 -4.95 -2.62 -7.62
N TYR A 45 -4.58 -2.49 -6.34
CA TYR A 45 -3.36 -3.09 -5.83
C TYR A 45 -3.41 -4.63 -5.91
N MET A 46 -4.53 -5.25 -5.54
CA MET A 46 -4.71 -6.71 -5.61
C MET A 46 -4.79 -7.24 -7.04
N ALA A 47 -5.26 -6.43 -7.99
CA ALA A 47 -5.28 -6.76 -9.41
C ALA A 47 -3.92 -6.51 -10.10
N SER A 48 -3.04 -5.71 -9.50
CA SER A 48 -1.74 -5.36 -10.08
C SER A 48 -0.78 -6.56 -10.14
N LYS A 49 -0.04 -6.67 -11.24
CA LYS A 49 1.04 -7.67 -11.40
C LYS A 49 2.22 -7.42 -10.46
N ASP A 50 2.40 -6.19 -9.99
CA ASP A 50 3.46 -5.80 -9.06
C ASP A 50 3.13 -6.10 -7.59
N LYS A 51 2.01 -6.78 -7.34
CA LYS A 51 1.58 -7.14 -5.99
C LYS A 51 2.58 -8.13 -5.38
N ASN A 52 3.16 -7.75 -4.25
CA ASN A 52 4.01 -8.62 -3.46
C ASN A 52 3.42 -8.70 -2.05
N VAL A 53 2.60 -9.73 -1.82
CA VAL A 53 1.90 -9.92 -0.55
C VAL A 53 2.88 -10.22 0.58
N SER A 54 3.94 -10.99 0.30
CA SER A 54 4.99 -11.28 1.30
C SER A 54 5.64 -10.01 1.84
N LEU A 55 6.02 -9.08 0.95
CA LEU A 55 6.60 -7.80 1.35
C LEU A 55 5.58 -6.88 2.04
N LEU A 56 4.32 -6.91 1.62
CA LEU A 56 3.24 -6.16 2.27
C LEU A 56 3.06 -6.61 3.72
N VAL A 57 3.04 -7.93 3.96
CA VAL A 57 2.92 -8.49 5.32
C VAL A 57 4.15 -8.15 6.16
N GLU A 58 5.36 -8.19 5.59
CA GLU A 58 6.57 -7.77 6.29
C GLU A 58 6.50 -6.30 6.73
N TYR A 59 6.02 -5.42 5.85
CA TYR A 59 5.81 -4.00 6.19
C TYR A 59 4.71 -3.82 7.23
N ALA A 60 3.64 -4.61 7.16
CA ALA A 60 2.55 -4.57 8.12
C ALA A 60 3.00 -5.01 9.53
N VAL A 61 3.88 -6.01 9.63
CA VAL A 61 4.51 -6.44 10.89
C VAL A 61 5.35 -5.31 11.48
N LYS A 62 6.21 -4.68 10.67
CA LYS A 62 7.07 -3.57 11.14
C LYS A 62 6.27 -2.31 11.51
N LEU A 63 5.03 -2.20 11.05
CA LEU A 63 4.11 -1.10 11.32
C LEU A 63 3.08 -1.41 12.41
N ASP A 64 3.09 -2.62 12.97
CA ASP A 64 2.11 -3.09 13.95
C ASP A 64 0.64 -3.01 13.45
N ILE A 65 0.43 -3.29 12.16
CA ILE A 65 -0.90 -3.32 11.52
C ILE A 65 -1.19 -4.65 10.82
N ARG A 66 -0.42 -5.69 11.15
CA ARG A 66 -0.48 -7.02 10.51
C ARG A 66 -1.91 -7.55 10.42
N ASP A 67 -2.64 -7.55 11.54
CA ASP A 67 -3.97 -8.17 11.61
C ASP A 67 -4.99 -7.44 10.74
N LYS A 68 -4.92 -6.10 10.69
CA LYS A 68 -5.76 -5.29 9.78
C LYS A 68 -5.45 -5.61 8.33
N VAL A 69 -4.16 -5.64 7.98
CA VAL A 69 -3.74 -5.93 6.59
C VAL A 69 -4.19 -7.32 6.17
N MET A 70 -4.03 -8.35 7.03
CA MET A 70 -4.50 -9.71 6.74
C MET A 70 -6.01 -9.77 6.54
N MET A 71 -6.80 -9.10 7.40
CA MET A 71 -8.26 -9.04 7.26
C MET A 71 -8.68 -8.50 5.88
N TYR A 72 -8.01 -7.46 5.37
CA TYR A 72 -8.32 -6.91 4.05
C TYR A 72 -7.79 -7.77 2.90
N VAL A 73 -6.63 -8.41 3.07
CA VAL A 73 -6.07 -9.32 2.05
C VAL A 73 -6.99 -10.54 1.89
N GLU A 74 -7.44 -11.16 2.98
CA GLU A 74 -8.33 -12.33 2.95
C GLU A 74 -9.67 -12.05 2.27
N VAL A 75 -10.22 -10.85 2.45
CA VAL A 75 -11.50 -10.45 1.84
C VAL A 75 -11.40 -10.17 0.34
N LEU A 76 -10.20 -9.84 -0.16
CA LEU A 76 -9.98 -9.41 -1.56
C LEU A 76 -9.21 -10.43 -2.40
N VAL A 77 -8.72 -11.52 -1.80
CA VAL A 77 -8.09 -12.67 -2.48
C VAL A 77 -9.13 -13.59 -3.10
#